data_AF-A0A940RDJ2-F1
#
_entry.id   AF-A0A940RDJ2-F1
#
_cell.length_a   1.000
_cell.length_b   1.000
_cell.length_c   1.000
_cell.angle_alpha   90.00
_cell.angle_beta   90.00
_cell.angle_gamma   90.00
#
_symmetry.space_group_name_H-M   'P 1'
#
loop_
_entity.id
_entity.type
_entity.pdbx_description
1 polymer ?
#
loop_
_entity_poly.entity_id
_entity_poly.type
_entity_poly.pdbx_seq_one_letter_code
_entity_poly.pdbx_strand_id
1 'polypeptide(L)'
;MELYYSFSILIVLASVFAYINYRFIKLPSTIGIMLMAIFVSLIIRFAGHSFFPETTSHLTTLIRELDFTEVLMGAMLNFLLFAGAIHVNIGDLRTQRKPVLLFSTVSVIISTFAIAGFTFFAAPLLGVEIPFIYCLLFGALISPTDPIAVLGILRKAKVSKTLET
;
A
#
# COMPACT_ATOMS: atom_id res chain seq x y z
N MET A 1 11.49 7.54 18.36
CA MET A 1 12.26 8.40 17.45
C MET A 1 11.44 9.65 17.16
N GLU A 2 12.05 10.84 17.11
CA GLU A 2 11.37 12.03 16.56
C GLU A 2 10.87 11.70 15.14
N LEU A 3 9.63 12.08 14.80
CA LEU A 3 8.95 11.82 13.52
C LEU A 3 9.86 12.06 12.29
N TYR A 4 10.72 13.09 12.37
CA TYR A 4 11.66 13.48 11.32
C TYR A 4 12.73 12.43 10.99
N TYR A 5 13.23 11.67 11.98
CA TYR A 5 14.22 10.61 11.72
C TYR A 5 13.59 9.45 10.96
N SER A 6 12.36 9.07 11.35
CA SER A 6 11.60 8.02 10.68
C SER A 6 11.34 8.37 9.21
N PHE A 7 10.90 9.61 8.95
CA PHE A 7 10.73 10.11 7.58
C PHE A 7 12.05 10.11 6.80
N SER A 8 13.14 10.56 7.41
CA SER A 8 14.44 10.64 6.74
C SER A 8 14.94 9.25 6.31
N ILE A 9 14.86 8.26 7.20
CA ILE A 9 15.25 6.88 6.88
C ILE A 9 14.39 6.30 5.76
N LEU A 10 13.06 6.48 5.83
CA LEU A 10 12.13 6.00 4.81
C LEU A 10 12.40 6.65 3.45
N ILE A 11 12.65 7.96 3.40
CA ILE A 11 12.94 8.70 2.16
C ILE A 11 14.28 8.24 1.56
N VAL A 12 15.32 8.06 2.37
CA VAL A 12 16.63 7.58 1.90
C VAL A 12 16.51 6.18 1.31
N LEU A 13 15.86 5.24 2.03
CA LEU A 13 15.63 3.88 1.54
C LEU A 13 14.81 3.88 0.24
N ALA A 14 13.69 4.62 0.22
CA ALA A 14 12.84 4.73 -0.97
C ALA A 14 13.61 5.34 -2.16
N SER A 15 14.48 6.31 -1.93
CA SER A 15 15.30 6.96 -2.97
C SER A 15 16.35 6.01 -3.54
N VAL A 16 17.01 5.22 -2.68
CA VAL A 16 17.97 4.19 -3.11
C VAL A 16 17.27 3.15 -3.98
N PHE A 17 16.13 2.63 -3.53
CA PHE A 17 15.33 1.71 -4.32
C PHE A 17 14.87 2.35 -5.63
N ALA A 18 14.30 3.56 -5.59
CA ALA A 18 13.86 4.25 -6.80
C ALA A 18 15.00 4.44 -7.82
N TYR A 19 16.21 4.76 -7.36
CA TYR A 19 17.39 4.88 -8.21
C TYR A 19 17.78 3.54 -8.86
N ILE A 20 17.84 2.46 -8.07
CA ILE A 20 18.13 1.11 -8.57
C ILE A 20 17.07 0.68 -9.58
N ASN A 21 15.78 0.92 -9.29
CA ASN A 21 14.70 0.61 -10.23
C ASN A 21 14.85 1.40 -11.52
N TYR A 22 15.14 2.70 -11.45
CA TYR A 22 15.32 3.53 -12.63
C TYR A 22 16.51 3.06 -13.49
N ARG A 23 17.63 2.69 -12.87
CA ARG A 23 18.86 2.32 -13.58
C ARG A 23 18.83 0.91 -14.18
N PHE A 24 18.31 -0.08 -13.44
CA PHE A 24 18.46 -1.50 -13.80
C PHE A 24 17.14 -2.20 -14.17
N ILE A 25 16.06 -2.00 -13.38
CA ILE A 25 14.83 -2.81 -13.47
C ILE A 25 13.79 -2.22 -14.42
N LYS A 26 13.69 -0.89 -14.49
CA LYS A 26 12.80 -0.10 -15.36
C LYS A 26 11.30 -0.44 -15.26
N LEU A 27 10.84 -0.95 -14.10
CA LEU A 27 9.42 -1.18 -13.84
C LEU A 27 8.68 0.10 -13.41
N PRO A 28 7.33 0.15 -13.50
CA PRO A 28 6.55 1.22 -12.89
C PRO A 28 6.99 1.46 -11.44
N SER A 29 7.19 2.72 -11.07
CA SER A 29 7.93 3.10 -9.85
C SER A 29 7.38 2.45 -8.57
N THR A 30 6.06 2.41 -8.41
CA THR A 30 5.41 1.79 -7.25
C THR A 30 5.69 0.28 -7.17
N ILE A 31 5.51 -0.43 -8.28
CA ILE A 31 5.72 -1.88 -8.37
C ILE A 31 7.19 -2.22 -8.16
N GLY A 32 8.10 -1.48 -8.80
CA GLY A 32 9.54 -1.73 -8.68
C GLY A 32 10.03 -1.55 -7.25
N ILE A 33 9.68 -0.43 -6.60
CA ILE A 33 10.07 -0.15 -5.21
C ILE A 33 9.54 -1.23 -4.27
N MET A 34 8.27 -1.62 -4.41
CA MET A 34 7.66 -2.67 -3.58
C MET A 34 8.38 -4.01 -3.74
N LEU A 35 8.65 -4.46 -4.97
CA LEU A 35 9.31 -5.74 -5.22
C LEU A 35 10.74 -5.76 -4.66
N MET A 36 11.51 -4.69 -4.80
CA MET A 36 12.85 -4.61 -4.19
C MET A 36 12.77 -4.61 -2.67
N ALA A 37 11.83 -3.89 -2.06
CA ALA A 37 11.67 -3.88 -0.61
C ALA A 37 11.35 -5.29 -0.09
N ILE A 38 10.45 -6.03 -0.76
CA ILE A 38 10.15 -7.43 -0.43
C ILE A 38 11.40 -8.30 -0.60
N PHE A 39 12.09 -8.18 -1.73
CA PHE A 39 13.28 -8.99 -2.01
C PHE A 39 14.40 -8.75 -1.00
N VAL A 40 14.70 -7.49 -0.67
CA VAL A 40 15.68 -7.11 0.36
C VAL A 40 15.25 -7.63 1.73
N SER A 41 13.96 -7.51 2.09
CA SER A 41 13.42 -8.05 3.34
C SER A 41 13.62 -9.58 3.45
N LEU A 42 13.35 -10.32 2.37
CA LEU A 42 13.58 -11.76 2.31
C LEU A 42 15.07 -12.10 2.43
N ILE A 43 15.95 -11.38 1.73
CA ILE A 43 17.41 -11.59 1.84
C ILE A 43 17.88 -11.37 3.27
N ILE A 44 17.46 -10.28 3.92
CA ILE A 44 17.84 -10.00 5.31
C ILE A 44 17.33 -11.11 6.23
N ARG A 45 16.10 -11.61 6.01
CA ARG A 45 15.51 -12.68 6.84
C ARG A 45 16.24 -14.02 6.71
N PHE A 46 16.63 -14.42 5.49
CA PHE A 46 17.24 -15.72 5.22
C PHE A 46 18.76 -15.72 5.33
N ALA A 47 19.44 -14.65 4.87
CA ALA A 47 20.90 -14.57 4.79
C ALA A 47 21.53 -13.63 5.84
N GLY A 48 20.75 -12.70 6.41
CA GLY A 48 21.30 -11.68 7.32
C GLY A 48 21.97 -12.25 8.56
N HIS A 49 21.39 -13.29 9.17
CA HIS A 49 21.96 -13.93 10.36
C HIS A 49 23.23 -14.75 10.07
N SER A 50 23.40 -15.27 8.86
CA SER A 50 24.55 -16.13 8.51
C SER A 50 25.79 -15.33 8.09
N PHE A 51 25.61 -14.18 7.44
CA PHE A 51 26.73 -13.40 6.90
C PHE A 51 27.11 -12.18 7.75
N PHE A 52 26.15 -11.48 8.37
CA PHE A 52 26.40 -10.25 9.14
C PHE A 52 25.43 -10.11 10.34
N PRO A 53 25.66 -10.86 11.45
CA PRO A 53 24.74 -10.90 12.59
C PRO A 53 24.60 -9.56 13.31
N GLU A 54 25.68 -8.79 13.49
CA GLU A 54 25.62 -7.48 14.18
C GLU A 54 24.95 -6.37 13.37
N THR A 55 25.21 -6.30 12.06
CA THR A 55 24.55 -5.32 11.19
C THR A 55 23.05 -5.60 11.07
N THR A 56 22.67 -6.88 11.01
CA THR A 56 21.27 -7.30 10.93
C THR A 56 20.50 -6.97 12.23
N SER A 57 21.12 -7.17 13.40
CA SER A 57 20.49 -6.85 14.68
C SER A 57 20.30 -5.33 14.85
N HIS A 58 21.28 -4.51 14.48
CA HIS A 58 21.16 -3.05 14.50
C HIS A 58 20.07 -2.54 13.55
N LEU A 59 20.00 -3.02 12.30
CA LEU A 59 18.93 -2.65 11.38
C LEU A 59 17.55 -3.07 11.91
N THR A 60 17.43 -4.27 12.48
CA THR A 60 16.15 -4.76 13.01
C THR A 60 15.67 -3.94 14.20
N THR A 61 16.58 -3.51 15.09
CA THR A 61 16.26 -2.63 16.21
C THR A 61 15.83 -1.24 15.72
N LEU A 62 16.57 -0.66 14.77
CA LEU A 62 16.19 0.63 14.17
C LEU A 62 14.81 0.58 13.49
N ILE A 63 14.48 -0.51 12.79
CA ILE A 63 13.16 -0.69 12.17
C ILE A 63 12.06 -0.87 13.22
N ARG A 64 12.32 -1.55 14.34
CA ARG A 64 11.35 -1.69 15.44
C ARG A 64 11.04 -0.38 16.14
N GLU A 65 11.97 0.57 16.13
CA GLU A 65 11.79 1.91 16.69
C GLU A 65 11.05 2.88 15.74
N LEU A 66 10.79 2.47 14.49
CA LEU A 66 9.97 3.22 13.55
C LEU A 66 8.49 3.03 13.89
N ASP A 67 7.82 4.10 14.34
CA ASP A 67 6.36 4.11 14.43
C ASP A 67 5.76 4.37 13.05
N PHE A 68 5.50 3.29 12.31
CA PHE A 68 4.86 3.36 11.00
C PHE A 68 3.44 3.92 11.08
N THR A 69 2.73 3.69 12.19
CA THR A 69 1.35 4.16 12.35
C THR A 69 1.33 5.68 12.46
N GLU A 70 2.20 6.26 13.28
CA GLU A 70 2.30 7.71 13.44
C GLU A 70 2.73 8.40 12.13
N VAL A 71 3.73 7.83 11.44
CA VAL A 71 4.20 8.35 10.15
C VAL A 71 3.11 8.26 9.07
N LEU A 72 2.48 7.08 8.90
CA LEU A 72 1.51 6.87 7.83
C LEU A 72 0.17 7.52 8.15
N MET A 73 -0.44 7.17 9.27
CA MET A 73 -1.80 7.61 9.64
C MET A 73 -1.81 9.04 10.16
N GLY A 74 -0.82 9.42 10.98
CA GLY A 74 -0.75 10.75 11.58
C GLY A 74 -0.33 11.84 10.59
N ALA A 75 0.62 11.54 9.71
CA ALA A 75 1.17 12.53 8.77
C ALA A 75 0.81 12.25 7.30
N MET A 76 1.28 11.15 6.71
CA MET A 76 1.21 10.95 5.25
C MET A 76 -0.22 10.91 4.69
N LEU A 77 -1.13 10.20 5.37
CA LEU A 77 -2.50 9.99 4.91
C LEU A 77 -3.26 11.32 4.75
N ASN A 78 -3.10 12.25 5.70
CA ASN A 78 -3.74 13.57 5.65
C ASN A 78 -3.32 14.36 4.40
N PHE A 79 -2.02 14.38 4.10
CA PHE A 79 -1.50 15.04 2.90
C PHE A 79 -1.93 14.35 1.60
N LEU A 80 -1.94 13.00 1.58
CA LEU A 80 -2.36 12.23 0.41
C LEU A 80 -3.84 12.43 0.10
N LEU A 81 -4.71 12.38 1.11
CA LEU A 81 -6.15 12.63 0.95
C LEU A 81 -6.43 14.06 0.49
N PHE A 82 -5.72 15.04 1.05
CA PHE A 82 -5.82 16.45 0.64
C PHE A 82 -5.36 16.66 -0.81
N ALA A 83 -4.19 16.11 -1.17
CA ALA A 83 -3.66 16.19 -2.53
C ALA A 83 -4.60 15.48 -3.53
N GLY A 84 -5.15 14.33 -3.15
CA GLY A 84 -6.15 13.61 -3.94
C GLY A 84 -7.39 14.47 -4.18
N ALA A 85 -7.94 15.09 -3.13
CA ALA A 85 -9.13 15.94 -3.22
C ALA A 85 -8.93 17.18 -4.12
N ILE A 86 -7.76 17.84 -4.07
CA ILE A 86 -7.47 19.02 -4.91
C ILE A 86 -7.49 18.68 -6.40
N HIS A 87 -7.10 17.47 -6.79
CA HIS A 87 -7.06 17.06 -8.20
C HIS A 87 -8.42 16.61 -8.75
N VAL A 88 -9.45 16.48 -7.91
CA VAL A 88 -10.79 16.05 -8.32
C VAL A 88 -11.58 17.24 -8.87
N ASN A 89 -12.07 17.11 -10.10
CA ASN A 89 -12.99 18.08 -10.69
C ASN A 89 -14.41 17.87 -10.14
N ILE A 90 -14.91 18.85 -9.39
CA ILE A 90 -16.26 18.83 -8.80
C ILE A 90 -17.35 18.73 -9.88
N GLY A 91 -17.14 19.30 -11.07
CA GLY A 91 -18.09 19.21 -12.19
C GLY A 91 -18.30 17.78 -12.69
N ASP A 92 -17.20 17.05 -12.86
CA ASP A 92 -17.22 15.66 -13.31
C ASP A 92 -17.78 14.74 -12.20
N LEU A 93 -17.39 14.99 -10.95
CA LEU A 93 -17.91 14.27 -9.78
C LEU A 93 -19.43 14.43 -9.64
N ARG A 94 -19.96 15.63 -9.89
CA ARG A 94 -21.41 15.87 -9.86
C ARG A 94 -22.14 15.11 -10.96
N THR A 95 -21.52 15.00 -12.14
CA THR A 95 -22.07 14.26 -13.28
C THR A 95 -22.09 12.76 -12.99
N GLN A 96 -21.05 12.22 -12.36
CA GLN A 96 -20.90 10.79 -12.04
C GLN A 96 -21.24 10.44 -10.58
N ARG A 97 -22.00 11.29 -9.87
CA ARG A 97 -22.30 11.12 -8.44
C ARG A 97 -22.92 9.76 -8.09
N LYS A 98 -23.77 9.23 -8.97
CA LYS A 98 -24.50 7.97 -8.74
C LYS A 98 -23.54 6.77 -8.83
N PRO A 99 -22.77 6.59 -9.93
CA PRO A 99 -21.70 5.59 -9.97
C PRO A 99 -20.73 5.68 -8.80
N VAL A 100 -20.23 6.89 -8.50
CA VAL A 100 -19.24 7.07 -7.42
C VAL A 100 -19.80 6.60 -6.08
N LEU A 101 -21.03 7.02 -5.71
CA LEU A 101 -21.66 6.58 -4.47
C LEU A 101 -21.86 5.06 -4.42
N LEU A 102 -22.29 4.45 -5.53
CA LEU A 102 -22.48 3.00 -5.60
C LEU A 102 -21.16 2.25 -5.40
N PHE A 103 -20.10 2.66 -6.10
CA PHE A 103 -18.79 2.03 -6.01
C PHE A 103 -18.12 2.27 -4.66
N SER A 104 -18.27 3.45 -4.06
CA SER A 104 -17.61 3.77 -2.79
C SER A 104 -18.32 3.20 -1.55
N THR A 105 -19.58 2.81 -1.66
CA THR A 105 -20.36 2.31 -0.51
C THR A 105 -20.80 0.88 -0.71
N VAL A 106 -21.75 0.64 -1.63
CA VAL A 106 -22.38 -0.66 -1.85
C VAL A 106 -21.35 -1.69 -2.33
N SER A 107 -20.52 -1.33 -3.32
CA SER A 107 -19.51 -2.25 -3.84
C SER A 107 -18.44 -2.59 -2.80
N VAL A 108 -18.04 -1.64 -1.95
CA VAL A 108 -17.07 -1.88 -0.86
C VAL A 108 -17.66 -2.84 0.17
N ILE A 109 -18.92 -2.65 0.59
CA ILE A 109 -19.58 -3.55 1.54
C ILE A 109 -19.67 -4.96 0.96
N ILE A 110 -20.14 -5.09 -0.29
CA ILE A 110 -20.25 -6.39 -0.97
C ILE A 110 -18.88 -7.06 -1.07
N SER A 111 -17.84 -6.32 -1.49
CA SER A 111 -16.49 -6.85 -1.62
C SER A 111 -15.90 -7.27 -0.27
N THR A 112 -16.13 -6.51 0.80
CA THR A 112 -15.71 -6.87 2.16
C THR A 112 -16.29 -8.23 2.57
N PHE A 113 -17.60 -8.43 2.42
CA PHE A 113 -18.23 -9.71 2.75
C PHE A 113 -17.79 -10.84 1.83
N ALA A 114 -17.62 -10.58 0.54
CA ALA A 114 -17.17 -11.57 -0.42
C ALA A 114 -15.74 -12.07 -0.10
N ILE A 115 -14.81 -11.15 0.16
CA ILE A 115 -13.42 -11.47 0.52
C ILE A 115 -13.36 -12.15 1.88
N ALA A 116 -14.12 -11.67 2.86
CA ALA A 116 -14.19 -12.29 4.18
C ALA A 116 -14.72 -13.73 4.11
N GLY A 117 -15.81 -13.95 3.36
CA GLY A 117 -16.37 -15.28 3.13
C GLY A 117 -15.37 -16.19 2.42
N PHE A 118 -14.75 -15.72 1.33
CA PHE A 118 -13.73 -16.48 0.62
C PHE A 118 -12.56 -16.87 1.54
N THR A 119 -12.04 -15.92 2.32
CA THR A 119 -10.93 -16.17 3.24
C THR A 119 -11.32 -17.14 4.35
N PHE A 120 -12.54 -17.02 4.90
CA PHE A 120 -13.04 -17.92 5.93
C PHE A 120 -13.19 -19.37 5.44
N PHE A 121 -13.63 -19.57 4.20
CA PHE A 121 -13.70 -20.91 3.62
C PHE A 121 -12.36 -21.43 3.12
N ALA A 122 -11.46 -20.56 2.66
CA ALA A 122 -10.14 -20.93 2.13
C ALA A 122 -9.10 -21.23 3.23
N ALA A 123 -9.15 -20.53 4.36
CA ALA A 123 -8.16 -20.67 5.44
C ALA A 123 -8.09 -22.10 6.03
N PRO A 124 -9.21 -22.81 6.25
CA PRO A 124 -9.19 -24.20 6.68
C PRO A 124 -8.49 -25.16 5.70
N LEU A 125 -8.48 -24.88 4.38
CA LEU A 125 -7.73 -25.70 3.41
C LEU A 125 -6.21 -25.62 3.63
N LEU A 126 -5.73 -24.56 4.26
CA LEU A 126 -4.32 -24.36 4.63
C LEU A 126 -4.02 -24.83 6.06
N GLY A 127 -5.00 -25.44 6.75
CA GLY A 127 -4.88 -25.87 8.14
C GLY A 127 -4.92 -24.73 9.16
N VAL A 128 -5.45 -23.55 8.78
CA VAL A 128 -5.53 -22.38 9.65
C VAL A 128 -6.99 -22.06 9.93
N GLU A 129 -7.39 -22.13 11.20
CA GLU A 129 -8.71 -21.70 11.64
C GLU A 129 -8.68 -20.22 12.00
N ILE A 130 -9.37 -19.41 11.20
CA ILE A 130 -9.44 -17.96 11.41
C ILE A 130 -10.89 -17.60 11.79
N PRO A 131 -11.11 -16.99 12.98
CA PRO A 131 -12.43 -16.48 13.35
C PRO A 131 -12.97 -15.51 12.29
N PHE A 132 -14.26 -15.62 11.98
CA PHE A 132 -14.89 -14.83 10.91
C PHE A 132 -14.69 -13.31 11.07
N ILE A 133 -14.59 -12.81 12.30
CA ILE A 133 -14.33 -11.38 12.57
C ILE A 133 -12.99 -10.90 12.00
N TYR A 134 -11.94 -11.75 12.02
CA TYR A 134 -10.65 -11.40 11.43
C TYR A 134 -10.70 -11.47 9.91
N CYS A 135 -11.47 -12.39 9.33
CA CYS A 135 -11.73 -12.41 7.90
C CYS A 135 -12.50 -11.17 7.45
N LEU A 136 -13.47 -10.71 8.25
CA LEU A 136 -14.21 -9.47 8.01
C LEU A 136 -13.30 -8.25 8.06
N LEU A 137 -12.42 -8.18 9.08
CA LEU A 137 -11.45 -7.10 9.22
C LEU A 137 -10.47 -7.09 8.03
N PHE A 138 -9.98 -8.25 7.59
CA PHE A 138 -9.15 -8.37 6.40
C PHE A 138 -9.88 -7.90 5.14
N GLY A 139 -11.14 -8.34 4.95
CA GLY A 139 -11.98 -7.89 3.85
C GLY A 139 -12.18 -6.39 3.83
N ALA A 140 -12.45 -5.78 4.99
CA ALA A 140 -12.64 -4.34 5.12
C ALA A 140 -11.35 -3.53 4.84
N LEU A 141 -10.19 -4.12 5.12
CA LEU A 141 -8.89 -3.50 4.90
C LEU A 141 -8.50 -3.45 3.42
N ILE A 142 -8.81 -4.50 2.64
CA ILE A 142 -8.38 -4.60 1.23
C ILE A 142 -9.47 -4.25 0.20
N SER A 143 -10.72 -4.16 0.62
CA SER A 143 -11.87 -3.85 -0.26
C SER A 143 -11.87 -2.42 -0.82
N PRO A 144 -11.56 -1.36 -0.03
CA PRO A 144 -11.41 -0.01 -0.58
C PRO A 144 -10.27 0.06 -1.59
N THR A 145 -10.52 0.72 -2.73
CA THR A 145 -9.49 0.94 -3.76
C THR A 145 -8.73 2.25 -3.49
N ASP A 146 -7.41 2.25 -3.74
CA ASP A 146 -6.60 3.48 -3.65
C ASP A 146 -6.57 4.19 -5.03
N PRO A 147 -7.33 5.29 -5.20
CA PRO A 147 -7.35 6.02 -6.46
C PRO A 147 -6.00 6.67 -6.77
N ILE A 148 -5.20 7.02 -5.76
CA ILE A 148 -3.92 7.74 -5.93
C ILE A 148 -2.90 6.84 -6.63
N ALA A 149 -2.81 5.58 -6.21
CA ALA A 149 -1.93 4.59 -6.82
C ALA A 149 -2.29 4.28 -8.28
N VAL A 150 -3.58 4.23 -8.61
CA VAL A 150 -4.08 3.86 -9.95
C VAL A 150 -4.06 5.05 -10.92
N LEU A 151 -4.43 6.26 -10.47
CA LEU A 151 -4.43 7.47 -11.31
C LEU A 151 -3.03 7.79 -11.87
N GLY A 152 -1.97 7.56 -11.09
CA GLY A 152 -0.59 7.76 -11.54
C GLY A 152 -0.17 6.80 -12.66
N ILE A 153 -0.75 5.60 -12.70
CA ILE A 153 -0.48 4.57 -13.73
C ILE A 153 -1.36 4.81 -14.97
N LEU A 154 -2.65 5.13 -14.78
CA LEU A 154 -3.58 5.38 -15.88
C LEU A 154 -3.17 6.58 -16.74
N ARG A 155 -2.68 7.66 -16.11
CA ARG A 155 -2.13 8.83 -16.83
C ARG A 155 -0.89 8.49 -17.69
N LYS A 156 -0.05 7.55 -17.24
CA LYS A 156 1.10 7.06 -18.03
C LYS A 156 0.69 6.14 -19.17
N ALA A 157 -0.45 5.45 -19.04
CA ALA A 157 -0.94 4.48 -20.01
C ALA A 157 -1.74 5.08 -21.18
N LYS A 158 -1.94 6.42 -21.24
CA LYS A 158 -2.70 7.11 -22.31
C LYS A 158 -4.08 6.47 -22.57
N VAL A 159 -4.82 6.14 -21.52
CA VAL A 159 -6.17 5.57 -21.65
C VAL A 159 -7.19 6.69 -21.95
N SER A 160 -8.25 6.37 -22.68
CA SER A 160 -9.30 7.32 -23.09
C SER A 160 -9.92 8.07 -21.89
N LYS A 161 -10.16 9.39 -22.06
CA LYS A 161 -10.61 10.36 -21.04
C LYS A 161 -11.83 9.90 -20.19
N THR A 162 -12.66 8.99 -20.70
CA THR A 162 -13.86 8.50 -20.00
C THR A 162 -13.56 7.57 -18.81
N LEU A 163 -12.31 7.10 -18.65
CA LEU A 163 -11.84 6.29 -17.52
C LEU A 163 -10.96 7.09 -16.53
N GLU A 164 -10.74 8.39 -16.78
CA GLU A 164 -9.95 9.29 -15.91
C GLU A 164 -10.79 10.18 -14.98
N THR A 165 -12.11 10.26 -15.21
CA THR A 165 -13.11 10.99 -14.37
C THR A 165 -13.95 10.02 -13.56
#